data_AF-A0A7J4ID36-F1
#
_entry.id   AF-A0A7J4ID36-F1
#
_cell.length_a   1.000
_cell.length_b   1.000
_cell.length_c   1.000
_cell.angle_alpha   90.00
_cell.angle_beta   90.00
_cell.angle_gamma   90.00
#
_symmetry.space_group_name_H-M   'P 1'
#
loop_
_entity.id
_entity.type
_entity.pdbx_description
1 polymer ?
#
loop_
_entity_poly.entity_id
_entity_poly.type
_entity_poly.pdbx_seq_one_letter_code
_entity_poly.pdbx_strand_id
1 'polypeptide(L)'
;MDTVSSRLNTVTLDLFGDVLNERRSEVVRELVEKGQKVKAVELYKEKRVSLGLGAKMECVPLGEFLDLLKLHGVDLNITQEDVEDALKVARKIL
;
A
#
# COMPACT_ATOMS: atom_id res chain seq x y z
N MET A 1 -13.97 7.61 0.62
CA MET A 1 -13.84 6.75 -0.56
C MET A 1 -14.65 5.52 -0.25
N ASP A 2 -15.76 5.32 -0.95
CA ASP A 2 -16.58 4.12 -0.77
C ASP A 2 -15.87 2.94 -1.44
N THR A 3 -15.74 1.82 -0.74
CA THR A 3 -15.07 0.63 -1.27
C THR A 3 -15.96 -0.01 -2.35
N VAL A 4 -15.56 0.10 -3.61
CA VAL A 4 -16.20 -0.63 -4.71
C VAL A 4 -15.53 -1.99 -4.84
N SER A 5 -16.20 -3.04 -4.35
CA SER A 5 -15.80 -4.43 -4.60
C SER A 5 -16.31 -4.86 -5.96
N SER A 6 -15.40 -5.22 -6.86
CA SER A 6 -15.75 -5.76 -8.17
C SER A 6 -15.07 -7.11 -8.39
N ARG A 7 -15.82 -8.11 -8.85
CA ARG A 7 -15.24 -9.41 -9.21
C ARG A 7 -14.59 -9.31 -10.58
N LEU A 8 -13.30 -9.59 -10.65
CA LEU A 8 -12.60 -9.78 -11.91
C LEU A 8 -13.22 -10.96 -12.65
N ASN A 9 -13.78 -10.70 -13.83
CA ASN A 9 -14.25 -11.72 -14.76
C ASN A 9 -13.44 -11.62 -16.06
N THR A 10 -13.49 -12.66 -16.88
CA THR A 10 -12.73 -12.73 -18.13
C THR A 10 -13.11 -11.62 -19.11
N VAL A 11 -14.39 -11.25 -19.18
CA VAL A 11 -14.88 -10.18 -20.05
C VAL A 11 -14.25 -8.83 -19.68
N THR A 12 -14.17 -8.50 -18.40
CA THR A 12 -13.55 -7.27 -17.92
C THR A 12 -12.05 -7.28 -18.20
N LEU A 13 -11.36 -8.40 -17.99
CA LEU A 13 -9.94 -8.51 -18.29
C LEU A 13 -9.63 -8.38 -19.78
N ASP A 14 -10.51 -8.91 -20.63
CA ASP A 14 -10.42 -8.75 -22.09
C ASP A 14 -10.57 -7.28 -22.49
N LEU A 15 -11.58 -6.58 -21.95
CA LEU A 15 -11.77 -5.15 -22.20
C LEU A 15 -10.55 -4.33 -21.80
N PHE A 16 -9.94 -4.61 -20.66
CA PHE A 16 -8.68 -3.95 -20.28
C PHE A 16 -7.54 -4.30 -21.23
N GLY A 17 -7.40 -5.57 -21.61
CA GLY A 17 -6.37 -6.01 -22.56
C GLY A 17 -6.50 -5.34 -23.93
N ASP A 18 -7.72 -5.19 -24.43
CA ASP A 18 -8.01 -4.52 -25.71
C ASP A 18 -7.67 -3.03 -25.67
N VAL A 19 -7.99 -2.35 -24.55
CA VAL A 19 -7.73 -0.90 -24.38
C VAL A 19 -6.25 -0.62 -24.14
N LEU A 20 -5.59 -1.44 -23.32
CA LEU A 20 -4.18 -1.27 -22.95
C LEU A 20 -3.23 -1.89 -23.96
N ASN A 21 -3.74 -2.70 -24.90
CA ASN A 21 -2.95 -3.52 -25.81
C ASN A 21 -1.98 -4.46 -25.06
N GLU A 22 -2.50 -5.11 -24.01
CA GLU A 22 -1.75 -5.97 -23.10
C GLU A 22 -2.35 -7.37 -23.00
N ARG A 23 -1.55 -8.35 -22.59
CA ARG A 23 -2.06 -9.70 -22.31
C ARG A 23 -2.85 -9.69 -20.99
N ARG A 24 -3.84 -10.57 -20.86
CA ARG A 24 -4.61 -10.75 -19.61
C ARG A 24 -3.73 -10.88 -18.37
N SER A 25 -2.61 -11.59 -18.46
CA SER A 25 -1.67 -11.76 -17.35
C SER A 25 -1.01 -10.45 -16.91
N GLU A 26 -0.72 -9.57 -17.87
CA GLU A 26 -0.11 -8.25 -17.62
C GLU A 26 -1.14 -7.35 -16.92
N VAL A 27 -2.37 -7.32 -17.46
CA VAL A 27 -3.51 -6.61 -16.85
C VAL A 27 -3.76 -7.06 -15.42
N VAL A 28 -3.86 -8.37 -15.17
CA VAL A 28 -4.11 -8.90 -13.82
C VAL A 28 -2.98 -8.50 -12.87
N ARG A 29 -1.73 -8.64 -13.30
CA ARG A 29 -0.57 -8.25 -12.49
C ARG A 29 -0.63 -6.77 -12.13
N GLU A 30 -0.87 -5.90 -13.10
CA GLU A 30 -0.91 -4.46 -12.87
C GLU A 30 -2.08 -4.06 -11.94
N LEU A 31 -3.25 -4.68 -12.10
CA LEU A 31 -4.39 -4.45 -11.21
C LEU A 31 -4.13 -4.91 -9.78
N VAL A 32 -3.46 -6.07 -9.61
CA VAL A 32 -3.09 -6.58 -8.28
C VAL A 32 -2.05 -5.66 -7.63
N GLU A 33 -1.01 -5.27 -8.37
CA GLU A 33 0.05 -4.37 -7.86
C GLU A 33 -0.52 -3.00 -7.46
N LYS A 34 -1.41 -2.42 -8.27
CA LYS A 34 -2.09 -1.16 -7.92
C LYS A 34 -3.03 -1.32 -6.72
N GLY A 35 -3.79 -2.42 -6.68
CA GLY A 35 -4.74 -2.72 -5.62
C GLY A 35 -4.07 -2.98 -4.27
N GLN A 36 -2.91 -3.65 -4.26
CA GLN A 36 -2.08 -3.85 -3.07
C GLN A 36 -1.72 -2.49 -2.45
N LYS A 37 -1.10 -1.58 -3.22
CA LYS A 37 -0.64 -0.26 -2.74
C LYS A 37 -1.74 0.51 -2.02
N VAL A 38 -2.90 0.59 -2.66
CA VAL A 38 -4.07 1.27 -2.09
C VAL A 38 -4.52 0.56 -0.82
N LYS A 39 -4.55 -0.77 -0.81
CA LYS A 39 -5.03 -1.54 0.33
C LYS A 39 -4.12 -1.43 1.55
N ALA A 40 -2.81 -1.46 1.38
CA ALA A 40 -1.87 -1.28 2.48
C ALA A 40 -2.01 0.11 3.13
N VAL A 41 -2.17 1.16 2.31
CA VAL A 41 -2.42 2.53 2.79
C VAL A 41 -3.75 2.62 3.56
N GLU A 42 -4.83 2.03 3.05
CA GLU A 42 -6.12 1.99 3.74
C GLU A 42 -6.02 1.29 5.10
N LEU A 43 -5.42 0.10 5.14
CA LEU A 43 -5.29 -0.68 6.37
C LEU A 43 -4.45 0.07 7.41
N TYR A 44 -3.42 0.82 6.98
CA TYR A 44 -2.65 1.67 7.87
C TYR A 44 -3.51 2.82 8.42
N LYS A 45 -4.24 3.51 7.54
CA LYS A 45 -5.17 4.60 7.93
C LYS A 45 -6.24 4.13 8.93
N GLU A 46 -6.73 2.90 8.76
CA GLU A 46 -7.68 2.24 9.67
C GLU A 46 -7.04 1.73 10.97
N LYS A 47 -5.73 1.94 11.17
CA LYS A 47 -4.96 1.44 12.31
C LYS A 47 -4.98 -0.09 12.46
N ARG A 48 -5.18 -0.82 11.36
CA ARG A 48 -5.22 -2.29 11.34
C ARG A 48 -3.85 -2.92 11.12
N VAL A 49 -2.90 -2.15 10.59
CA VAL A 49 -1.51 -2.57 10.41
C VAL A 49 -0.55 -1.48 10.88
N SER A 50 0.65 -1.87 11.32
CA SER A 50 1.73 -0.94 11.64
C SER A 50 2.42 -0.43 10.38
N LEU A 51 3.21 0.65 10.50
CA LEU A 51 4.07 1.18 9.44
C LEU A 51 4.93 0.08 8.77
N GLY A 52 5.62 -0.72 9.58
CA GLY A 52 6.47 -1.79 9.08
C GLY A 52 5.71 -2.95 8.44
N LEU A 53 4.50 -3.26 8.93
CA LEU A 53 3.67 -4.29 8.32
C LEU A 53 3.07 -3.81 6.99
N GLY A 54 2.63 -2.55 6.90
CA GLY A 54 2.17 -1.95 5.65
C GLY A 54 3.25 -1.96 4.57
N ALA A 55 4.49 -1.57 4.93
CA ALA A 55 5.63 -1.64 4.01
C ALA A 55 5.91 -3.06 3.49
N LYS A 56 5.81 -4.07 4.38
CA LYS A 56 5.98 -5.48 4.01
C LYS A 56 4.87 -5.99 3.09
N MET A 57 3.64 -5.53 3.26
CA MET A 57 2.52 -5.94 2.39
C MET A 57 2.70 -5.50 0.94
N GLU A 58 3.37 -4.36 0.74
CA GLU A 58 3.74 -3.84 -0.57
C GLU A 58 5.10 -4.33 -1.08
N CYS A 59 5.79 -5.15 -0.29
CA CYS A 59 7.16 -5.57 -0.58
C CYS A 59 8.12 -4.39 -0.85
N VAL A 60 7.89 -3.23 -0.22
CA VAL A 60 8.73 -2.04 -0.38
C VAL A 60 9.51 -1.72 0.91
N PRO A 61 10.65 -1.01 0.81
CA PRO A 61 11.31 -0.40 1.96
C PRO A 61 10.36 0.52 2.74
N LEU A 62 10.58 0.64 4.05
CA LEU A 62 9.78 1.53 4.90
C LEU A 62 9.74 2.98 4.39
N GLY A 63 10.85 3.49 3.86
CA GLY A 63 10.92 4.82 3.27
C GLY A 63 9.96 5.01 2.09
N GLU A 64 9.88 4.04 1.18
CA GLU A 64 8.95 4.09 0.05
C GLU A 64 7.50 3.99 0.51
N PHE A 65 7.21 3.23 1.57
CA PHE A 65 5.87 3.19 2.15
C PHE A 65 5.48 4.54 2.78
N LEU A 66 6.41 5.26 3.40
CA LEU A 66 6.17 6.63 3.88
C LEU A 66 5.84 7.58 2.73
N ASP A 67 6.53 7.47 1.60
CA ASP A 67 6.24 8.26 0.40
C ASP A 67 4.84 7.93 -0.17
N LEU A 68 4.43 6.65 -0.14
CA LEU A 68 3.08 6.24 -0.52
C LEU A 68 2.00 6.84 0.39
N LEU A 69 2.22 6.85 1.71
CA LEU A 69 1.30 7.47 2.67
C LEU A 69 1.18 8.98 2.41
N LYS A 70 2.30 9.66 2.16
CA LYS A 70 2.35 11.08 1.81
C LYS A 70 1.58 11.36 0.52
N LEU A 71 1.77 10.55 -0.52
CA LEU A 71 1.08 10.69 -1.81
C LEU A 71 -0.45 10.59 -1.65
N HIS A 72 -0.92 9.75 -0.72
CA HIS A 72 -2.35 9.56 -0.44
C HIS A 72 -2.89 10.51 0.64
N GLY A 73 -2.09 11.47 1.12
CA GLY A 73 -2.50 12.42 2.16
C GLY A 73 -2.85 11.75 3.49
N VAL A 74 -2.17 10.66 3.82
CA VAL A 74 -2.35 9.93 5.09
C VAL A 74 -1.29 10.38 6.08
N ASP A 75 -1.73 11.02 7.15
CA ASP A 75 -0.86 11.41 8.25
C ASP A 75 -0.31 10.17 8.98
N LEU A 76 0.92 10.30 9.48
CA LEU A 76 1.49 9.26 10.32
C LEU A 76 0.77 9.27 11.68
N ASN A 77 0.27 8.10 12.08
CA ASN A 77 -0.26 7.90 13.43
C ASN A 77 0.89 7.64 14.41
N ILE A 78 1.84 8.58 14.50
CA ILE A 78 2.95 8.58 15.44
C ILE A 78 3.00 9.94 16.13
N THR A 79 3.23 9.92 17.44
CA THR A 79 3.46 11.13 18.23
C THR A 79 4.95 11.45 18.30
N GLN A 80 5.28 12.65 18.81
CA GLN A 80 6.67 12.99 19.08
C GLN A 80 7.30 12.04 20.12
N GLU A 81 6.54 11.64 21.14
CA GLU A 81 6.99 10.72 22.18
C GLU A 81 7.35 9.35 21.59
N ASP A 82 6.52 8.83 20.68
CA ASP A 82 6.81 7.58 19.96
C ASP A 82 8.14 7.64 19.20
N VAL A 83 8.43 8.78 18.56
CA VAL A 83 9.67 9.00 17.82
C VAL A 83 10.87 9.07 18.76
N GLU A 84 10.74 9.77 19.89
CA GLU A 84 11.80 9.87 20.90
C GLU A 84 12.14 8.50 21.50
N ASP A 85 11.13 7.70 21.82
CA ASP A 85 11.32 6.35 22.36
C ASP A 85 11.92 5.40 21.33
N ALA A 86 11.47 5.46 20.07
CA ALA A 86 12.10 4.72 18.98
C ALA A 86 13.58 5.07 18.82
N LEU A 87 13.95 6.35 18.91
CA LEU A 87 15.35 6.82 18.86
C LEU A 87 16.17 6.32 20.05
N LYS A 88 15.62 6.34 21.28
CA LYS A 88 16.28 5.79 22.47
C LYS A 88 16.59 4.30 22.31
N VAL A 89 15.63 3.54 21.78
CA VAL A 89 15.80 2.11 21.50
C VAL A 89 16.86 1.89 20.43
N ALA A 90 16.79 2.62 19.31
CA ALA A 90 17.75 2.50 18.22
C ALA A 90 19.19 2.72 18.70
N ARG A 91 19.45 3.75 19.52
CA ARG A 91 20.78 4.03 20.09
C ARG A 91 21.32 2.98 21.05
N LYS A 92 20.47 2.10 21.60
CA LYS A 92 20.91 1.00 22.47
C LYS A 92 21.34 -0.23 21.69
N ILE A 93 20.82 -0.39 20.47
CA ILE A 93 20.97 -1.61 19.66
C ILE A 93 21.96 -1.40 18.51
N LEU A 94 22.07 -0.17 17.99
CA LEU A 94 23.13 0.29 17.08
C LEU A 94 24.40 0.64 17.86
#